data_AF-A6U951-F1
#
_entry.id   AF-A6U951-F1
#
_cell.length_a   1.000
_cell.length_b   1.000
_cell.length_c   1.000
_cell.angle_alpha   90.00
_cell.angle_beta   90.00
_cell.angle_gamma   90.00
#
_symmetry.space_group_name_H-M   'P 1'
#
loop_
_entity.id
_entity.type
_entity.pdbx_description
1 polymer ?
#
loop_
_entity_poly.entity_id
_entity_poly.type
_entity_poly.pdbx_seq_one_letter_code
_entity_poly.pdbx_strand_id
1 'polypeptide(L)'
;MAVTYNAAVKTARMTATRDHFANGTLEILTAADAVLATFGLDAAGGTVSGAVWTLVFDNSTVAAGASGTAAKAQVKTSGGTAHLTGLTVGTSGSDINLDSVSITSGQNVTLSSATITHAA
;
A
#
# COMPACT_ATOMS: atom_id res chain seq x y z
N MET A 1 6.64 29.00 -2.25
CA MET A 1 7.12 28.54 -3.58
C MET A 1 7.17 27.03 -3.57
N ALA A 2 6.51 26.35 -4.51
CA ALA A 2 6.66 24.91 -4.67
C ALA A 2 7.94 24.61 -5.45
N VAL A 3 8.75 23.66 -4.97
CA VAL A 3 9.96 23.21 -5.66
C VAL A 3 9.56 22.13 -6.65
N THR A 4 9.80 22.37 -7.95
CA THR A 4 9.51 21.37 -8.99
C THR A 4 10.75 20.54 -9.30
N TYR A 5 10.72 19.25 -8.97
CA TYR A 5 11.77 18.31 -9.36
C TYR A 5 11.61 17.88 -10.83
N ASN A 6 12.75 17.68 -11.52
CA ASN A 6 12.76 17.04 -12.82
C ASN A 6 12.23 15.58 -12.73
N ALA A 7 11.57 15.11 -13.78
CA ALA A 7 10.96 13.78 -13.85
C ALA A 7 11.95 12.63 -13.58
N ALA A 8 13.20 12.73 -14.05
CA ALA A 8 14.23 11.71 -13.80
C ALA A 8 14.55 11.57 -12.31
N VAL A 9 14.59 12.70 -11.58
CA VAL A 9 14.84 12.69 -10.13
C VAL A 9 13.65 12.11 -9.37
N LYS A 10 12.40 12.45 -9.78
CA LYS A 10 11.20 11.83 -9.20
C LYS A 10 11.20 10.31 -9.39
N THR A 11 11.56 9.86 -10.59
CA THR A 11 11.65 8.43 -10.92
C THR A 11 12.70 7.73 -10.08
N ALA A 12 13.91 8.30 -9.97
CA ALA A 12 14.99 7.73 -9.16
C ALA A 12 14.59 7.62 -7.68
N ARG A 13 13.95 8.66 -7.11
CA ARG A 13 13.47 8.64 -5.72
C ARG A 13 12.39 7.60 -5.50
N MET A 14 11.40 7.51 -6.39
CA MET A 14 10.34 6.50 -6.28
C MET A 14 10.87 5.08 -6.47
N THR A 15 11.87 4.89 -7.34
CA THR A 15 12.56 3.61 -7.51
C THR A 15 13.25 3.20 -6.21
N ALA A 16 13.99 4.11 -5.57
CA ALA A 16 14.61 3.84 -4.28
C ALA A 16 13.58 3.55 -3.18
N THR A 17 12.43 4.24 -3.16
CA THR A 17 11.32 3.93 -2.24
C THR A 17 10.79 2.52 -2.48
N ARG A 18 10.46 2.16 -3.72
CA ARG A 18 9.99 0.80 -4.05
C ARG A 18 10.98 -0.26 -3.56
N ASP A 19 12.26 -0.10 -3.90
CA ASP A 19 13.30 -1.08 -3.57
C ASP A 19 13.45 -1.26 -2.05
N HIS A 20 13.24 -0.19 -1.28
CA HIS A 20 13.24 -0.23 0.18
C HIS A 20 12.12 -1.11 0.77
N PHE A 21 10.99 -1.23 0.08
CA PHE A 21 9.82 -2.02 0.50
C PHE A 21 9.68 -3.37 -0.20
N ALA A 22 10.61 -3.75 -1.07
CA ALA A 22 10.59 -5.04 -1.75
C ALA A 22 10.50 -6.21 -0.76
N ASN A 23 9.67 -7.22 -1.07
CA ASN A 23 9.32 -8.33 -0.16
C ASN A 23 8.70 -7.88 1.19
N GLY A 24 8.22 -6.64 1.27
CA GLY A 24 7.52 -6.11 2.42
C GLY A 24 6.05 -6.53 2.46
N THR A 25 5.24 -5.79 3.22
CA THR A 25 3.80 -6.06 3.31
C THR A 25 2.98 -4.78 3.31
N LEU A 26 1.84 -4.79 2.63
CA LEU A 26 0.76 -3.82 2.84
C LEU A 26 -0.21 -4.39 3.88
N GLU A 27 -0.44 -3.65 4.95
CA GLU A 27 -1.41 -4.00 5.99
C GLU A 27 -2.61 -3.06 5.94
N ILE A 28 -3.80 -3.63 6.02
CA ILE A 28 -5.06 -2.91 6.16
C ILE A 28 -5.44 -2.89 7.63
N LEU A 29 -5.75 -1.71 8.16
CA LEU A 29 -5.99 -1.51 9.59
C LEU A 29 -7.31 -0.78 9.84
N THR A 30 -7.84 -1.03 11.04
CA THR A 30 -8.86 -0.16 11.64
C THR A 30 -8.27 1.17 12.08
N ALA A 31 -9.12 2.13 12.43
CA ALA A 31 -8.67 3.40 13.00
C ALA A 31 -7.85 3.22 14.31
N ALA A 32 -8.11 2.14 15.05
CA ALA A 32 -7.46 1.78 16.31
C ALA A 32 -6.24 0.85 16.15
N ASP A 33 -5.63 0.80 14.95
CA ASP A 33 -4.40 0.04 14.67
C ASP A 33 -4.53 -1.49 14.74
N ALA A 34 -5.75 -2.04 14.73
CA ALA A 34 -5.94 -3.48 14.56
C ALA A 34 -5.79 -3.86 13.08
N VAL A 35 -4.90 -4.82 12.78
CA VAL A 35 -4.69 -5.37 11.43
C VAL A 35 -5.85 -6.27 11.02
N LEU A 36 -6.45 -5.99 9.88
CA LEU A 36 -7.58 -6.75 9.30
C LEU A 36 -7.12 -7.73 8.22
N ALA A 37 -6.19 -7.29 7.37
CA ALA A 37 -5.65 -8.07 6.26
C ALA A 37 -4.19 -7.68 5.98
N THR A 38 -3.40 -8.63 5.49
CA THR A 38 -1.98 -8.43 5.16
C THR A 38 -1.71 -8.99 3.77
N PHE A 39 -1.14 -8.17 2.89
CA PHE A 39 -0.75 -8.54 1.54
C PHE A 39 0.77 -8.49 1.45
N GLY A 40 1.41 -9.59 1.02
CA GLY A 40 2.84 -9.63 0.72
C GLY A 40 3.12 -8.87 -0.58
N LEU A 41 4.09 -7.96 -0.54
CA LEU A 41 4.63 -7.33 -1.75
C LEU A 41 5.55 -8.31 -2.47
N ASP A 42 5.54 -8.25 -3.79
CA ASP A 42 6.42 -9.09 -4.60
C ASP A 42 7.91 -8.78 -4.36
N ALA A 43 8.76 -9.61 -4.96
CA ALA A 43 10.20 -9.49 -4.80
C ALA A 43 10.78 -8.15 -5.31
N ALA A 44 10.07 -7.43 -6.16
CA ALA A 44 10.45 -6.12 -6.66
C ALA A 44 9.78 -4.96 -5.89
N GLY A 45 8.79 -5.23 -5.05
CA GLY A 45 7.88 -4.23 -4.48
C GLY A 45 6.93 -3.60 -5.50
N GLY A 46 6.93 -4.03 -6.77
CA GLY A 46 6.15 -3.48 -7.87
C GLY A 46 6.91 -2.67 -8.92
N THR A 47 6.25 -1.68 -9.53
CA THR A 47 6.75 -0.94 -10.70
C THR A 47 6.70 0.57 -10.51
N VAL A 48 7.64 1.29 -11.12
CA VAL A 48 7.70 2.76 -11.06
C VAL A 48 7.62 3.33 -12.47
N SER A 49 6.73 4.30 -12.67
CA SER A 49 6.64 5.10 -13.89
C SER A 49 6.55 6.58 -13.51
N GLY A 50 7.61 7.33 -13.82
CA GLY A 50 7.70 8.75 -13.46
C GLY A 50 7.62 8.95 -11.94
N ALA A 51 6.56 9.62 -11.50
CA ALA A 51 6.32 9.92 -10.09
C ALA A 51 5.46 8.87 -9.37
N VAL A 52 5.00 7.82 -10.06
CA VAL A 52 4.03 6.86 -9.52
C VAL A 52 4.72 5.52 -9.30
N TRP A 53 4.58 5.00 -8.09
CA TRP A 53 4.90 3.63 -7.73
C TRP A 53 3.60 2.82 -7.63
N THR A 54 3.46 1.81 -8.48
CA THR A 54 2.37 0.84 -8.45
C THR A 54 2.85 -0.40 -7.70
N LEU A 55 2.20 -0.70 -6.58
CA LEU A 55 2.51 -1.86 -5.76
C LEU A 55 2.08 -3.12 -6.51
N VAL A 56 2.90 -4.17 -6.41
CA VAL A 56 2.58 -5.52 -6.91
C VAL A 56 2.70 -6.48 -5.74
N PHE A 57 1.78 -7.43 -5.67
CA PHE A 57 1.63 -8.36 -4.56
C PHE A 57 1.84 -9.79 -5.03
N ASP A 58 2.34 -10.65 -4.15
CA ASP A 58 2.45 -12.10 -4.42
C ASP A 58 1.07 -12.73 -4.66
N ASN A 59 0.04 -12.16 -4.02
CA ASN A 59 -1.35 -12.51 -4.23
C ASN A 59 -2.24 -11.26 -4.11
N SER A 60 -3.13 -11.05 -5.06
CA SER A 60 -4.07 -9.91 -5.08
C SER A 60 -5.29 -10.12 -4.17
N THR A 61 -5.48 -11.33 -3.64
CA THR A 61 -6.56 -11.67 -2.71
C THR A 61 -6.01 -12.40 -1.49
N VAL A 62 -6.39 -11.95 -0.29
CA VAL A 62 -6.02 -12.60 0.97
C VAL A 62 -7.24 -12.78 1.87
N ALA A 63 -7.20 -13.76 2.76
CA ALA A 63 -8.24 -13.92 3.79
C ALA A 63 -8.01 -12.91 4.92
N ALA A 64 -9.06 -12.23 5.36
CA ALA A 64 -9.00 -11.34 6.51
C ALA A 64 -8.73 -12.13 7.80
N GLY A 65 -7.77 -11.68 8.60
CA GLY A 65 -7.44 -12.27 9.90
C GLY A 65 -8.32 -11.77 11.05
N ALA A 66 -9.06 -10.67 10.83
CA ALA A 66 -9.95 -10.07 11.82
C ALA A 66 -11.14 -9.37 11.16
N SER A 67 -12.17 -9.11 11.95
CA SER A 67 -13.32 -8.30 11.54
C SER A 67 -13.15 -6.85 11.97
N GLY A 68 -13.67 -5.91 11.18
CA GLY A 68 -13.70 -4.50 11.50
C GLY A 68 -13.92 -3.61 10.27
N THR A 69 -13.86 -2.30 10.49
CA THR A 69 -13.92 -1.31 9.41
C THR A 69 -12.51 -0.85 9.06
N ALA A 70 -12.10 -1.11 7.82
CA ALA A 70 -10.86 -0.61 7.26
C ALA A 70 -10.90 0.92 7.18
N ALA A 71 -9.87 1.57 7.72
CA ALA A 71 -9.79 3.02 7.79
C ALA A 71 -8.44 3.57 7.33
N LYS A 72 -7.36 2.79 7.52
CA LYS A 72 -6.00 3.19 7.17
C LYS A 72 -5.17 2.00 6.72
N ALA A 73 -4.08 2.29 6.04
CA ALA A 73 -3.09 1.29 5.65
C ALA A 73 -1.67 1.74 5.99
N GLN A 74 -0.78 0.75 6.05
CA GLN A 74 0.65 0.97 6.16
C GLN A 74 1.42 -0.04 5.31
N VAL A 75 2.62 0.35 4.88
CA VAL A 75 3.57 -0.55 4.24
C VAL A 75 4.75 -0.78 5.17
N LYS A 76 5.04 -2.06 5.39
CA LYS A 76 6.21 -2.53 6.13
C LYS A 76 7.29 -2.99 5.19
N THR A 77 8.54 -2.82 5.60
CA THR A 77 9.67 -3.47 4.94
C THR A 77 9.65 -4.97 5.20
N SER A 78 10.48 -5.74 4.50
CA SER A 78 10.66 -7.18 4.75
C SER A 78 11.17 -7.50 6.17
N GLY A 79 11.74 -6.52 6.87
CA GLY A 79 12.09 -6.60 8.29
C GLY A 79 10.92 -6.42 9.26
N GLY A 80 9.69 -6.21 8.76
CA GLY A 80 8.47 -6.13 9.57
C GLY A 80 8.20 -4.77 10.24
N THR A 81 8.98 -3.73 9.91
CA THR A 81 8.79 -2.38 10.46
C THR A 81 7.98 -1.53 9.49
N ALA A 82 7.01 -0.76 9.99
CA ALA A 82 6.19 0.15 9.18
C ALA A 82 6.97 1.44 8.90
N HIS A 83 7.20 1.74 7.62
CA HIS A 83 7.92 2.95 7.18
C HIS A 83 7.08 3.84 6.25
N LEU A 84 5.96 3.33 5.74
CA LEU A 84 4.97 4.13 5.03
C LEU A 84 3.64 4.03 5.78
N THR A 85 3.22 5.10 6.42
CA THR A 85 2.02 5.15 7.27
C THR A 85 1.14 6.32 6.86
N GLY A 86 -0.12 6.33 7.34
CA GLY A 86 -1.05 7.41 7.06
C GLY A 86 -1.75 7.29 5.71
N LEU A 87 -1.65 6.13 5.06
CA LEU A 87 -2.39 5.83 3.84
C LEU A 87 -3.88 5.68 4.18
N THR A 88 -4.73 6.27 3.33
CA THR A 88 -6.18 6.17 3.43
C THR A 88 -6.69 4.90 2.75
N VAL A 89 -7.73 4.29 3.32
CA VAL A 89 -8.42 3.13 2.74
C VAL A 89 -9.88 3.49 2.50
N GLY A 90 -10.37 3.15 1.32
CA GLY A 90 -11.75 3.37 0.93
C GLY A 90 -12.18 2.45 -0.20
N THR A 91 -13.35 2.72 -0.79
CA THR A 91 -13.82 2.02 -2.00
C THR A 91 -13.53 2.80 -3.28
N SER A 92 -13.18 4.09 -3.16
CA SER A 92 -12.75 4.95 -4.25
C SER A 92 -12.02 6.18 -3.72
N GLY A 93 -11.20 6.82 -4.56
CA GLY A 93 -10.54 8.10 -4.26
C GLY A 93 -9.57 8.07 -3.07
N SER A 94 -9.24 6.89 -2.55
CA SER A 94 -8.29 6.66 -1.46
C SER A 94 -6.97 6.13 -2.01
N ASP A 95 -5.91 6.17 -1.19
CA ASP A 95 -4.61 5.61 -1.56
C ASP A 95 -4.71 4.11 -1.86
N ILE A 96 -5.50 3.41 -1.04
CA ILE A 96 -5.82 1.99 -1.18
C ILE A 96 -7.32 1.83 -1.38
N ASN A 97 -7.72 1.23 -2.50
CA ASN A 97 -9.14 0.99 -2.80
C ASN A 97 -9.46 -0.50 -2.69
N LEU A 98 -10.47 -0.81 -1.88
CA LEU A 98 -11.02 -2.15 -1.64
C LEU A 98 -12.43 -2.25 -2.22
N ASP A 99 -12.90 -3.48 -2.43
CA ASP A 99 -14.30 -3.71 -2.83
C ASP A 99 -15.29 -3.37 -1.71
N SER A 100 -14.86 -3.49 -0.45
CA SER A 100 -15.61 -3.10 0.76
C SER A 100 -14.65 -2.71 1.88
N VAL A 101 -15.03 -1.73 2.69
CA VAL A 101 -14.31 -1.35 3.92
C VAL A 101 -14.82 -2.08 5.16
N SER A 102 -16.00 -2.70 5.10
CA SER A 102 -16.48 -3.59 6.15
C SER A 102 -15.91 -4.98 5.90
N ILE A 103 -15.00 -5.39 6.78
CA ILE A 103 -14.27 -6.65 6.69
C ILE A 103 -14.75 -7.57 7.81
N THR A 104 -14.97 -8.83 7.45
CA THR A 104 -15.28 -9.94 8.35
C THR A 104 -14.14 -10.93 8.29
N SER A 105 -13.73 -11.44 9.45
CA SER A 105 -12.72 -12.51 9.54
C SER A 105 -13.05 -13.67 8.59
N GLY A 106 -12.04 -14.14 7.87
CA GLY A 106 -12.15 -15.22 6.89
C GLY A 106 -12.69 -14.79 5.52
N GLN A 107 -13.22 -13.57 5.36
CA GLN A 107 -13.62 -13.11 4.03
C GLN A 107 -12.40 -12.87 3.14
N ASN A 108 -12.56 -13.07 1.84
CA ASN A 108 -11.59 -12.63 0.85
C ASN A 108 -11.58 -11.10 0.75
N VAL A 109 -10.41 -10.50 0.90
CA VAL A 109 -10.14 -9.10 0.62
C VAL A 109 -9.32 -9.05 -0.65
N THR A 110 -9.83 -8.38 -1.67
CA THR A 110 -9.17 -8.24 -2.98
C THR A 110 -8.76 -6.79 -3.20
N LEU A 111 -7.54 -6.60 -3.69
CA LEU A 111 -7.04 -5.29 -4.11
C LEU A 111 -7.15 -5.18 -5.62
N SER A 112 -7.83 -4.13 -6.10
CA SER A 112 -7.85 -3.83 -7.54
C SER A 112 -6.60 -3.06 -7.97
N SER A 113 -6.11 -2.14 -7.14
CA SER A 113 -4.87 -1.39 -7.36
C SER A 113 -4.41 -0.69 -6.07
N ALA A 114 -3.11 -0.45 -5.97
CA ALA A 114 -2.51 0.39 -4.95
C ALA A 114 -1.36 1.17 -5.58
N THR A 115 -1.47 2.50 -5.60
CA THR A 115 -0.47 3.38 -6.20
C THR A 115 -0.10 4.49 -5.25
N ILE A 116 1.21 4.73 -5.10
CA ILE A 116 1.75 5.85 -4.33
C ILE A 116 2.37 6.85 -5.29
N THR A 117 1.95 8.11 -5.20
CA THR A 117 2.46 9.18 -6.06
C THR A 117 3.38 10.10 -5.26
N HIS A 118 4.56 10.39 -5.80
CA HIS A 118 5.46 11.39 -5.25
C HIS A 118 4.76 12.75 -5.19
N ALA A 119 5.00 13.52 -4.11
CA ALA A 119 4.49 14.88 -4.00
C ALA A 119 4.86 15.74 -5.24
N ALA A 120 3.96 16.68 -5.57
CA ALA A 120 4.10 17.57 -6.73
C ALA A 120 5.43 18.35 -6.74
#